data_AF-A0A2D2AV09-F1
#
_entry.id   AF-A0A2D2AV09-F1
#
_cell.length_a   1.000
_cell.length_b   1.000
_cell.length_c   1.000
_cell.angle_alpha   90.00
_cell.angle_beta   90.00
_cell.angle_gamma   90.00
#
_symmetry.space_group_name_H-M   'P 1'
#
loop_
_entity.id
_entity.type
_entity.pdbx_description
1 polymer ?
#
loop_
_entity_poly.entity_id
_entity_poly.type
_entity_poly.pdbx_seq_one_letter_code
_entity_poly.pdbx_strand_id
1 'polypeptide(L)'
;MDEYAALLTPGMRTVDLDEATRTRVLAAARSVWPQTGFKRWEALSRRVELAAQTADGRTVLAHVTADWKDCFVIILLDRSTDSLEAFFVFDIGAEYRPLTLECPGLRDAGELTPEVIERAVAGLGVDDDSYLILDAGEGTYMQAARREEGVVVEFQLATVQNHFKVAAPVNDAVAIELLTSYAFGRKEWASRVDWRPLFL
;
A
#
# COMPACT_ATOMS: atom_id res chain seq x y z
N MET A 1 1.29 -7.37 4.56
CA MET A 1 2.22 -7.61 3.43
C MET A 1 2.69 -9.07 3.35
N ASP A 2 2.64 -9.83 4.45
CA ASP A 2 2.82 -11.29 4.44
C ASP A 2 1.74 -12.02 3.61
N GLU A 3 0.55 -11.46 3.41
CA GLU A 3 -0.50 -12.06 2.57
C GLU A 3 -0.13 -12.10 1.07
N TYR A 4 0.53 -11.08 0.52
CA TYR A 4 0.98 -11.10 -0.89
C TYR A 4 2.09 -12.14 -1.11
N ALA A 5 3.04 -12.22 -0.18
CA ALA A 5 4.08 -13.26 -0.19
C ALA A 5 3.51 -14.67 0.09
N ALA A 6 2.46 -14.78 0.92
CA ALA A 6 1.75 -16.02 1.18
C ALA A 6 0.87 -16.46 0.00
N LEU A 7 0.31 -15.53 -0.78
CA LEU A 7 -0.35 -15.82 -2.06
C LEU A 7 0.66 -16.31 -3.11
N LEU A 8 1.88 -15.77 -3.09
CA LEU A 8 3.04 -16.28 -3.84
C LEU A 8 3.72 -17.47 -3.14
N THR A 9 2.94 -18.31 -2.44
CA THR A 9 3.40 -19.58 -1.87
C THR A 9 4.20 -20.38 -2.91
N PRO A 10 5.11 -21.28 -2.51
CA PRO A 10 5.81 -22.16 -3.45
C PRO A 10 4.77 -22.97 -4.24
N GLY A 11 4.43 -22.55 -5.45
CA GLY A 11 3.31 -23.13 -6.20
C GLY A 11 2.64 -22.21 -7.22
N MET A 12 2.76 -20.88 -7.10
CA MET A 12 2.34 -20.00 -8.19
C MET A 12 3.39 -19.94 -9.31
N ARG A 13 2.95 -20.11 -10.56
CA ARG A 13 3.80 -19.96 -11.75
C ARG A 13 3.27 -18.83 -12.62
N THR A 14 4.18 -18.05 -13.20
CA THR A 14 3.83 -17.04 -14.20
C THR A 14 3.19 -17.73 -15.41
N VAL A 15 2.11 -17.15 -15.94
CA VAL A 15 1.39 -17.68 -17.10
C VAL A 15 0.99 -16.56 -18.05
N ASP A 16 0.92 -16.90 -19.34
CA ASP A 16 0.21 -16.09 -20.32
C ASP A 16 -1.27 -16.44 -20.28
N LEU A 17 -2.12 -15.44 -20.06
CA LEU A 17 -3.57 -15.63 -20.06
C LEU A 17 -4.10 -15.76 -21.49
N ASP A 18 -4.98 -16.73 -21.69
CA ASP A 18 -5.86 -16.77 -22.87
C ASP A 18 -6.80 -15.55 -22.90
N GLU A 19 -7.29 -15.21 -24.08
CA GLU A 19 -8.08 -13.98 -24.30
C GLU A 19 -9.39 -13.97 -23.50
N ALA A 20 -10.01 -15.14 -23.32
CA ALA A 20 -11.22 -15.27 -22.53
C ALA A 20 -10.96 -14.95 -21.05
N THR A 21 -9.87 -15.48 -20.48
CA THR A 21 -9.46 -15.22 -19.10
C THR A 21 -9.02 -13.78 -18.90
N ARG A 22 -8.28 -13.21 -19.85
CA ARG A 22 -7.91 -11.79 -19.84
C ARG A 22 -9.15 -10.88 -19.83
N THR A 23 -10.13 -11.16 -20.68
CA THR A 23 -11.39 -10.41 -20.74
C THR A 23 -12.14 -10.48 -19.41
N ARG A 24 -12.21 -11.67 -18.79
CA ARG A 24 -12.82 -11.84 -17.46
C ARG A 24 -12.10 -11.06 -16.36
N VAL A 25 -10.78 -11.11 -16.33
CA VAL A 25 -9.96 -10.36 -15.36
C VAL A 25 -10.22 -8.85 -15.50
N LEU A 26 -10.23 -8.33 -16.72
CA LEU A 26 -10.50 -6.90 -16.95
C LEU A 26 -11.94 -6.51 -16.59
N ALA A 27 -12.91 -7.39 -16.85
CA ALA A 27 -14.30 -7.17 -16.42
C ALA A 27 -14.42 -7.16 -14.88
N ALA A 28 -13.75 -8.09 -14.19
CA ALA A 28 -13.70 -8.14 -12.74
C ALA A 28 -13.02 -6.88 -12.17
N ALA A 29 -11.86 -6.48 -12.71
CA ALA A 29 -11.18 -5.25 -12.33
C ALA A 29 -12.07 -4.01 -12.50
N ARG A 30 -12.80 -3.92 -13.63
CA ARG A 30 -13.74 -2.83 -13.86
C ARG A 30 -14.87 -2.80 -12.82
N SER A 31 -15.35 -3.96 -12.40
CA SER A 31 -16.44 -4.05 -11.42
C SER A 31 -16.04 -3.54 -10.02
N VAL A 32 -14.78 -3.74 -9.62
CA VAL A 32 -14.24 -3.28 -8.33
C VAL A 32 -13.63 -1.89 -8.39
N TRP A 33 -13.39 -1.36 -9.59
CA TRP A 33 -12.70 -0.08 -9.79
C TRP A 33 -13.23 1.09 -8.95
N PRO A 34 -14.55 1.28 -8.76
CA PRO A 34 -15.07 2.36 -7.92
C PRO A 34 -14.59 2.30 -6.45
N GLN A 35 -14.22 1.13 -5.95
CA GLN A 35 -13.74 0.92 -4.58
C GLN A 35 -12.25 1.31 -4.43
N THR A 36 -11.52 1.42 -5.54
CA THR A 36 -10.06 1.62 -5.52
C THR A 36 -9.65 3.07 -5.35
N GLY A 37 -10.53 4.04 -5.62
CA GLY A 37 -10.19 5.46 -5.57
C GLY A 37 -9.40 6.01 -6.75
N PHE A 38 -8.99 5.15 -7.70
CA PHE A 38 -8.29 5.61 -8.90
C PHE A 38 -9.19 6.45 -9.81
N LYS A 39 -8.58 7.15 -10.78
CA LYS A 39 -9.29 7.84 -11.86
C LYS A 39 -10.26 6.86 -12.52
N ARG A 40 -11.34 7.42 -13.09
CA ARG A 40 -12.37 6.65 -13.81
C ARG A 40 -11.73 5.63 -14.75
N TRP A 41 -12.34 4.44 -14.85
CA TRP A 41 -11.81 3.32 -15.63
C TRP A 41 -11.39 3.74 -17.05
N GLU A 42 -12.22 4.56 -17.70
CA GLU A 42 -12.06 5.05 -19.07
C GLU A 42 -10.95 6.10 -19.25
N ALA A 43 -10.34 6.59 -18.17
CA ALA A 43 -9.29 7.61 -18.24
C ALA A 43 -8.00 7.08 -18.89
N LEU A 44 -7.75 5.77 -18.80
CA LEU A 44 -6.57 5.11 -19.35
C LEU A 44 -6.92 3.72 -19.89
N SER A 45 -6.19 3.27 -20.90
CA SER A 45 -6.29 1.89 -21.38
C SER A 45 -5.71 0.93 -20.35
N ARG A 46 -6.57 0.18 -19.67
CA ARG A 46 -6.19 -0.82 -18.66
C ARG A 46 -5.81 -2.14 -19.33
N ARG A 47 -4.75 -2.77 -18.86
CA ARG A 47 -4.30 -4.08 -19.34
C ARG A 47 -3.81 -4.95 -18.20
N VAL A 48 -3.76 -6.26 -18.44
CA VAL A 48 -3.06 -7.21 -17.58
C VAL A 48 -1.58 -7.17 -17.93
N GLU A 49 -0.74 -6.74 -17.01
CA GLU A 49 0.73 -6.66 -17.20
C GLU A 49 1.41 -7.99 -16.88
N LEU A 50 0.97 -8.64 -15.81
CA LEU A 50 1.53 -9.89 -15.31
C LEU A 50 0.41 -10.77 -14.75
N ALA A 51 0.50 -12.07 -14.98
CA ALA A 51 -0.38 -13.03 -14.34
C ALA A 51 0.39 -14.23 -13.81
N ALA A 52 -0.08 -14.74 -12.68
CA ALA A 52 0.37 -15.99 -12.08
C ALA A 52 -0.83 -16.90 -11.83
N GLN A 53 -0.57 -18.20 -11.74
CA GLN A 53 -1.58 -19.22 -11.52
C GLN A 53 -1.09 -20.22 -10.48
N THR A 54 -2.00 -20.68 -9.61
CA THR A 54 -1.73 -21.79 -8.69
C THR A 54 -1.39 -23.09 -9.44
N ALA A 55 -0.69 -24.01 -8.77
CA ALA A 55 -0.25 -25.27 -9.36
C ALA A 55 -1.42 -26.15 -9.86
N ASP A 56 -2.57 -26.12 -9.18
CA ASP A 56 -3.80 -26.82 -9.58
C ASP A 56 -4.55 -26.11 -10.73
N GLY A 57 -4.09 -24.94 -11.13
CA GLY A 57 -4.68 -24.13 -12.18
C GLY A 57 -5.97 -23.41 -11.79
N ARG A 58 -6.43 -23.54 -10.55
CA ARG A 58 -7.74 -23.04 -10.13
C ARG A 58 -7.78 -21.54 -9.97
N THR A 59 -6.77 -20.95 -9.34
CA THR A 59 -6.75 -19.51 -9.05
C THR A 59 -5.77 -18.80 -9.98
N VAL A 60 -6.21 -17.68 -10.55
CA VAL A 60 -5.38 -16.75 -11.31
C VAL A 60 -5.24 -15.46 -10.51
N LEU A 61 -3.99 -15.03 -10.33
CA LEU A 61 -3.63 -13.72 -9.82
C LEU A 61 -3.18 -12.86 -11.00
N ALA A 62 -3.83 -11.73 -11.24
CA ALA A 62 -3.53 -10.87 -12.39
C ALA A 62 -3.34 -9.41 -11.98
N HIS A 63 -2.26 -8.80 -12.48
CA HIS A 63 -1.88 -7.41 -12.24
C HIS A 63 -2.50 -6.53 -13.32
N VAL A 64 -3.55 -5.79 -12.99
CA VAL A 64 -4.18 -4.83 -13.90
C VAL A 64 -3.59 -3.45 -13.66
N THR A 65 -3.06 -2.81 -14.71
CA THR A 65 -2.40 -1.50 -14.63
C THR A 65 -3.30 -0.41 -14.04
N ALA A 66 -2.81 0.33 -13.04
CA ALA A 66 -3.49 1.46 -12.42
C ALA A 66 -3.10 2.80 -13.09
N ASP A 67 -3.12 3.90 -12.34
CA ASP A 67 -3.01 5.27 -12.88
C ASP A 67 -1.58 5.75 -13.14
N TRP A 68 -0.59 5.10 -12.55
CA TRP A 68 0.83 5.37 -12.78
C TRP A 68 1.62 4.07 -12.94
N LYS A 69 2.87 4.23 -13.35
CA LYS A 69 3.79 3.13 -13.61
C LYS A 69 4.02 2.32 -12.33
N ASP A 70 4.13 1.00 -12.48
CA ASP A 70 4.47 0.08 -11.39
C ASP A 70 3.42 0.12 -10.23
N CYS A 71 2.17 0.48 -10.56
CA CYS A 71 1.01 0.40 -9.69
C CYS A 71 -0.12 -0.40 -10.34
N PHE A 72 -0.76 -1.26 -9.56
CA PHE A 72 -1.68 -2.28 -10.04
C PHE A 72 -2.90 -2.44 -9.11
N VAL A 73 -4.01 -2.84 -9.70
CA VAL A 73 -5.10 -3.54 -9.01
C VAL A 73 -4.89 -5.02 -9.29
N ILE A 74 -4.63 -5.79 -8.23
CA ILE A 74 -4.42 -7.23 -8.32
C ILE A 74 -5.77 -7.92 -8.16
N ILE A 75 -6.10 -8.77 -9.13
CA ILE A 75 -7.33 -9.52 -9.20
C ILE A 75 -7.04 -10.99 -8.94
N LEU A 76 -7.74 -11.58 -7.98
CA LEU A 76 -7.76 -13.02 -7.74
C LEU A 76 -9.06 -13.59 -8.28
N LEU A 77 -8.95 -14.46 -9.29
CA LEU A 77 -10.08 -15.08 -9.96
C LEU A 77 -10.04 -16.60 -9.76
N ASP A 78 -11.14 -17.19 -9.29
CA ASP A 78 -11.37 -18.64 -9.33
C ASP A 78 -11.85 -19.03 -10.73
N ARG A 79 -11.02 -19.74 -11.49
CA ARG A 79 -11.36 -20.22 -12.84
C ARG A 79 -12.40 -21.33 -12.84
N SER A 80 -12.62 -22.02 -11.72
CA SER A 80 -13.63 -23.08 -11.64
C SER A 80 -15.05 -22.53 -11.53
N THR A 81 -15.19 -21.34 -10.95
CA THR A 81 -16.46 -20.65 -10.77
C THR A 81 -16.60 -19.38 -11.63
N ASP A 82 -15.53 -19.00 -12.34
CA ASP A 82 -15.42 -17.74 -13.07
C ASP A 82 -15.77 -16.52 -12.20
N SER A 83 -15.41 -16.57 -10.92
CA SER A 83 -15.77 -15.56 -9.93
C SER A 83 -14.55 -14.85 -9.34
N LEU A 84 -14.75 -13.58 -8.99
CA LEU A 84 -13.77 -12.78 -8.25
C LEU A 84 -13.71 -13.30 -6.80
N GLU A 85 -12.54 -13.78 -6.38
CA GLU A 85 -12.30 -14.17 -4.99
C GLU A 85 -11.94 -12.96 -4.13
N ALA A 86 -11.00 -12.14 -4.62
CA ALA A 86 -10.51 -10.96 -3.92
C ALA A 86 -9.87 -9.97 -4.90
N PHE A 87 -9.71 -8.73 -4.44
CA PHE A 87 -8.86 -7.74 -5.09
C PHE A 87 -8.10 -6.93 -4.05
N PHE A 88 -6.95 -6.37 -4.45
CA PHE A 88 -6.22 -5.40 -3.64
C PHE A 88 -5.39 -4.47 -4.51
N VAL A 89 -5.05 -3.31 -3.97
CA VAL A 89 -4.15 -2.34 -4.63
C VAL A 89 -2.70 -2.68 -4.27
N PHE A 90 -1.80 -2.50 -5.23
CA PHE A 90 -0.37 -2.73 -5.06
C PHE A 90 0.43 -1.67 -5.81
N ASP A 91 1.22 -0.86 -5.10
CA ASP A 91 2.11 0.16 -5.65
C ASP A 91 3.57 -0.24 -5.39
N ILE A 92 4.11 -1.11 -6.25
CA ILE A 92 5.51 -1.53 -6.17
C ILE A 92 6.45 -0.41 -6.60
N GLY A 93 5.98 0.55 -7.40
CA GLY A 93 6.71 1.77 -7.73
C GLY A 93 7.08 2.60 -6.51
N ALA A 94 6.26 2.60 -5.45
CA ALA A 94 6.59 3.27 -4.18
C ALA A 94 7.83 2.68 -3.49
N GLU A 95 8.10 1.37 -3.63
CA GLU A 95 9.25 0.73 -2.96
C GLU A 95 10.61 1.14 -3.53
N TYR A 96 10.63 1.65 -4.77
CA TYR A 96 11.84 2.06 -5.46
C TYR A 96 12.01 3.58 -5.54
N ARG A 97 11.06 4.35 -5.01
CA ARG A 97 11.14 5.81 -4.98
C ARG A 97 11.87 6.28 -3.73
N PRO A 98 12.75 7.29 -3.83
CA PRO A 98 13.34 7.91 -2.66
C PRO A 98 12.23 8.59 -1.85
N LEU A 99 12.21 8.32 -0.54
CA LEU A 99 11.27 8.98 0.36
C LEU A 99 11.67 10.43 0.61
N THR A 100 10.67 11.29 0.72
CA THR A 100 10.85 12.65 1.22
C THR A 100 10.25 12.76 2.62
N LEU A 101 10.95 13.48 3.50
CA LEU A 101 10.48 13.76 4.85
C LEU A 101 9.86 15.15 4.90
N GLU A 102 8.60 15.24 5.31
CA GLU A 102 7.95 16.50 5.65
C GLU A 102 7.68 16.53 7.15
N CYS A 103 8.22 17.55 7.84
CA CYS A 103 8.01 17.75 9.27
C CYS A 103 8.17 19.24 9.60
N PRO A 104 7.07 19.99 9.81
CA PRO A 104 7.15 21.44 10.08
C PRO A 104 8.04 21.80 11.27
N GLY A 105 8.08 20.93 12.29
CA GLY A 105 8.92 21.10 13.48
C GLY A 105 10.42 20.88 13.24
N LEU A 106 10.80 20.25 12.13
CA LEU A 106 12.18 19.93 11.81
C LEU A 106 12.65 20.74 10.58
N ARG A 107 13.10 21.96 10.84
CA ARG A 107 13.77 22.78 9.81
C ARG A 107 15.09 22.09 9.44
N ASP A 108 15.27 21.80 8.15
CA ASP A 108 16.46 21.16 7.56
C ASP A 108 16.74 19.74 8.11
N ALA A 109 15.88 18.79 7.73
CA ALA A 109 16.04 17.38 8.10
C ALA A 109 17.37 16.75 7.62
N GLY A 110 17.96 17.26 6.53
CA GLY A 110 19.14 16.68 5.91
C GLY A 110 18.82 15.36 5.20
N GLU A 111 19.78 14.44 5.18
CA GLU A 111 19.57 13.08 4.69
C GLU A 111 18.65 12.30 5.63
N LEU A 112 17.76 11.48 5.08
CA LEU A 112 16.86 10.64 5.88
C LEU A 112 17.65 9.52 6.56
N THR A 113 17.84 9.63 7.87
CA THR A 113 18.47 8.60 8.72
C THR A 113 17.53 8.18 9.86
N PRO A 114 17.75 7.03 10.52
CA PRO A 114 16.98 6.65 11.71
C PRO A 114 16.99 7.74 12.80
N GLU A 115 18.12 8.43 13.00
CA GLU A 115 18.25 9.51 14.00
C GLU A 115 17.41 10.74 13.64
N VAL A 116 17.24 11.02 12.34
CA VAL A 116 16.34 12.08 11.86
C VAL A 116 14.89 11.73 12.17
N ILE A 117 14.49 10.47 11.97
CA ILE A 117 13.13 10.00 12.30
C ILE A 117 12.89 10.08 13.82
N GLU A 118 13.85 9.63 14.64
CA GLU A 118 13.75 9.72 16.10
C GLU A 118 13.57 11.17 16.57
N ARG A 119 14.41 12.09 16.07
CA ARG A 119 14.28 13.53 16.35
C ARG A 119 12.93 14.09 15.91
N ALA A 120 12.44 13.69 14.74
CA ALA A 120 11.17 14.16 14.22
C ALA A 120 9.99 13.72 15.12
N VAL A 121 9.96 12.44 15.52
CA VAL A 121 8.91 11.92 16.42
C VAL A 121 8.98 12.56 17.81
N ALA A 122 10.18 12.74 18.36
CA ALA A 122 10.38 13.41 19.65
C ALA A 122 9.94 14.89 19.60
N GLY A 123 10.04 15.52 18.43
CA GLY A 123 9.63 16.91 18.20
C GLY A 123 8.14 17.11 17.94
N LEU A 124 7.34 16.04 17.82
CA LEU A 124 5.89 16.16 17.59
C LEU A 124 5.19 16.77 18.82
N GLY A 125 4.53 17.91 18.61
CA GLY A 125 3.56 18.53 19.52
C GLY A 125 2.16 17.94 19.36
N VAL A 126 1.26 18.29 20.28
CA VAL A 126 -0.14 17.80 20.25
C VAL A 126 -1.07 18.63 19.37
N ASP A 127 -0.58 19.75 18.82
CA ASP A 127 -1.32 20.62 17.92
C ASP A 127 -1.51 20.01 16.52
N ASP A 128 -2.53 20.50 15.80
CA ASP A 128 -2.89 19.99 14.48
C ASP A 128 -1.84 20.29 13.39
N ASP A 129 -0.98 21.29 13.62
CA ASP A 129 0.11 21.65 12.71
C ASP A 129 1.37 20.80 12.93
N SER A 130 1.35 19.90 13.92
CA SER A 130 2.48 19.02 14.24
C SER A 130 2.30 17.61 13.66
N TYR A 131 3.00 17.38 12.56
CA TYR A 131 2.98 16.10 11.86
C TYR A 131 4.36 15.74 11.28
N LEU A 132 4.47 14.48 10.92
CA LEU A 132 5.59 13.88 10.20
C LEU A 132 5.02 13.06 9.04
N ILE A 133 5.50 13.29 7.82
CA ILE A 133 5.13 12.49 6.65
C ILE A 133 6.41 11.95 5.99
N LEU A 134 6.43 10.65 5.73
CA LEU A 134 7.36 9.96 4.84
C LEU A 134 6.62 9.69 3.52
N ASP A 135 6.85 10.54 2.52
CA ASP A 135 6.14 10.49 1.24
C ASP A 135 6.96 9.73 0.18
N ALA A 136 6.37 8.67 -0.38
CA ALA A 136 6.90 7.92 -1.52
C ALA A 136 6.37 8.45 -2.87
N GLY A 137 5.48 9.45 -2.83
CA GLY A 137 4.84 10.08 -3.98
C GLY A 137 3.64 9.30 -4.51
N GLU A 138 2.91 9.91 -5.44
CA GLU A 138 1.70 9.34 -6.07
C GLU A 138 0.69 8.82 -5.03
N GLY A 139 0.55 9.52 -3.91
CA GLY A 139 -0.43 9.19 -2.88
C GLY A 139 -0.07 8.00 -1.97
N THR A 140 1.15 7.47 -2.05
CA THR A 140 1.66 6.48 -1.11
C THR A 140 2.57 7.13 -0.07
N TYR A 141 2.18 7.09 1.20
CA TYR A 141 2.95 7.71 2.29
C TYR A 141 2.64 7.05 3.64
N MET A 142 3.54 7.23 4.61
CA MET A 142 3.29 6.98 6.03
C MET A 142 3.36 8.29 6.80
N GLN A 143 2.40 8.55 7.68
CA GLN A 143 2.39 9.75 8.50
C GLN A 143 2.23 9.46 9.98
N ALA A 144 2.71 10.37 10.81
CA ALA A 144 2.54 10.34 12.25
C ALA A 144 2.19 11.73 12.79
N ALA A 145 1.29 11.77 13.76
CA ALA A 145 0.93 12.98 14.50
C ALA A 145 0.74 12.64 15.97
N ARG A 146 1.17 13.52 16.87
CA ARG A 146 0.98 13.30 18.32
C ARG A 146 -0.38 13.83 18.76
N ARG A 147 -1.01 13.06 19.64
CA ARG A 147 -2.25 13.37 20.35
C ARG A 147 -2.02 13.15 21.85
N GLU A 148 -2.97 13.58 22.68
CA GLU A 148 -2.85 13.45 24.14
C GLU A 148 -2.61 12.00 24.60
N GLU A 149 -3.20 11.04 23.89
CA GLU A 149 -3.14 9.61 24.20
C GLU A 149 -1.89 8.90 23.67
N GLY A 150 -1.13 9.55 22.77
CA GLY A 150 0.03 8.95 22.11
C GLY A 150 0.22 9.43 20.67
N VAL A 151 1.05 8.72 19.92
CA VAL A 151 1.32 8.99 18.51
C VAL A 151 0.34 8.19 17.66
N VAL A 152 -0.45 8.88 16.85
CA VAL A 152 -1.26 8.28 15.79
C VAL A 152 -0.37 8.08 14.57
N VAL A 153 -0.37 6.87 14.02
CA VAL A 153 0.34 6.54 12.78
C VAL A 153 -0.68 6.09 11.73
N GLU A 154 -0.55 6.62 10.54
CA GLU A 154 -1.41 6.33 9.39
C GLU A 154 -0.56 5.97 8.17
N PHE A 155 -1.12 5.17 7.27
CA PHE A 155 -0.48 4.73 6.05
C PHE A 155 -1.49 4.79 4.91
N GLN A 156 -1.16 5.53 3.85
CA GLN A 156 -1.95 5.55 2.63
C GLN A 156 -1.19 4.82 1.53
N LEU A 157 -1.89 3.94 0.82
CA LEU A 157 -1.39 3.26 -0.36
C LEU A 157 -2.10 3.78 -1.60
N ALA A 158 -1.41 4.56 -2.43
CA ALA A 158 -1.90 5.10 -3.71
C ALA A 158 -3.08 6.09 -3.62
N THR A 159 -4.18 5.73 -2.95
CA THR A 159 -5.43 6.50 -2.93
C THR A 159 -6.00 6.58 -1.53
N VAL A 160 -6.86 7.57 -1.28
CA VAL A 160 -7.50 7.75 0.04
C VAL A 160 -8.41 6.58 0.41
N GLN A 161 -8.92 5.81 -0.56
CA GLN A 161 -9.71 4.60 -0.33
C GLN A 161 -8.87 3.45 0.27
N ASN A 162 -7.56 3.52 0.15
CA ASN A 162 -6.61 2.59 0.75
C ASN A 162 -5.78 3.32 1.83
N HIS A 163 -6.47 4.07 2.68
CA HIS A 163 -5.89 4.75 3.83
C HIS A 163 -6.19 3.96 5.10
N PHE A 164 -5.16 3.68 5.88
CA PHE A 164 -5.20 2.88 7.09
C PHE A 164 -4.61 3.66 8.26
N LYS A 165 -5.09 3.36 9.46
CA LYS A 165 -4.62 3.91 10.73
C LYS A 165 -4.36 2.78 11.71
N VAL A 166 -3.34 2.93 12.56
CA VAL A 166 -3.11 1.98 13.66
C VAL A 166 -4.30 2.00 14.61
N ALA A 167 -4.78 0.83 15.03
CA ALA A 167 -6.02 0.65 15.78
C ALA A 167 -6.12 1.49 17.07
N ALA A 168 -4.99 1.81 17.70
CA ALA A 168 -4.89 2.70 18.84
C ALA A 168 -3.61 3.55 18.73
N PRO A 169 -3.57 4.74 19.37
CA PRO A 169 -2.33 5.51 19.50
C PRO A 169 -1.21 4.67 20.11
N VAL A 170 0.01 4.85 19.61
CA VAL A 170 1.21 4.14 20.05
C VAL A 170 2.16 5.07 20.81
N ASN A 171 3.13 4.50 21.52
CA ASN A 171 4.21 5.30 22.09
C ASN A 171 5.27 5.65 21.05
N ASP A 172 6.16 6.57 21.41
CA ASP A 172 7.23 7.07 20.55
C ASP A 172 8.13 5.97 20.00
N ALA A 173 8.51 5.00 20.85
CA ALA A 173 9.40 3.91 20.44
C ALA A 173 8.77 3.07 19.31
N VAL A 174 7.48 2.72 19.45
CA VAL A 174 6.75 1.98 18.40
C VAL A 174 6.59 2.83 17.14
N ALA A 175 6.25 4.11 17.26
CA ALA A 175 6.15 5.01 16.10
C ALA A 175 7.47 5.10 15.33
N ILE A 176 8.59 5.27 16.03
CA ILE A 176 9.95 5.32 15.45
C ILE A 176 10.26 4.01 14.72
N GLU A 177 9.96 2.86 15.30
CA GLU A 177 10.19 1.57 14.65
C GLU A 177 9.36 1.38 13.37
N LEU A 178 8.08 1.78 13.39
CA LEU A 178 7.21 1.72 12.21
C LEU A 178 7.75 2.62 11.09
N LEU A 179 8.00 3.89 11.40
CA LEU A 179 8.51 4.88 10.45
C LEU A 179 9.90 4.48 9.91
N THR A 180 10.79 3.99 10.76
CA THR A 180 12.14 3.55 10.36
C THR A 180 12.06 2.29 9.50
N SER A 181 11.22 1.31 9.84
CA SER A 181 11.11 0.12 9.00
C SER A 181 10.52 0.45 7.63
N TYR A 182 9.49 1.30 7.57
CA TYR A 182 8.96 1.84 6.32
C TYR A 182 10.05 2.58 5.52
N ALA A 183 10.77 3.48 6.18
CA ALA A 183 11.77 4.34 5.54
C ALA A 183 12.91 3.57 4.84
N PHE A 184 13.30 2.43 5.42
CA PHE A 184 14.45 1.66 4.96
C PHE A 184 14.05 0.30 4.36
N GLY A 185 12.82 0.19 3.83
CA GLY A 185 12.37 -0.95 3.03
C GLY A 185 12.13 -2.26 3.82
N ARG A 186 12.16 -2.18 5.14
CA ARG A 186 11.88 -3.28 6.06
C ARG A 186 10.37 -3.45 6.21
N LYS A 187 9.85 -4.69 6.21
CA LYS A 187 8.40 -4.94 6.10
C LYS A 187 7.67 -5.05 7.44
N GLU A 188 8.41 -4.93 8.54
CA GLU A 188 7.90 -5.06 9.91
C GLU A 188 6.75 -4.09 10.22
N TRP A 189 6.75 -2.88 9.65
CA TRP A 189 5.64 -1.92 9.85
C TRP A 189 4.28 -2.47 9.43
N ALA A 190 4.24 -3.37 8.44
CA ALA A 190 3.00 -3.85 7.85
C ALA A 190 2.31 -4.94 8.68
N SER A 191 3.00 -5.56 9.64
CA SER A 191 2.47 -6.67 10.46
C SER A 191 2.66 -6.50 11.97
N ARG A 192 3.48 -5.54 12.41
CA ARG A 192 3.76 -5.30 13.84
C ARG A 192 2.58 -4.69 14.60
N VAL A 193 1.64 -4.05 13.90
CA VAL A 193 0.49 -3.37 14.48
C VAL A 193 -0.78 -3.71 13.71
N ASP A 194 -1.91 -3.60 14.39
CA ASP A 194 -3.22 -3.77 13.77
C ASP A 194 -3.61 -2.51 12.99
N TRP A 195 -3.64 -2.62 11.67
CA TRP A 195 -4.11 -1.57 10.77
C TRP A 195 -5.63 -1.64 10.60
N ARG A 196 -6.29 -0.48 10.63
CA ARG A 196 -7.73 -0.33 10.38
C ARG A 196 -7.94 0.62 9.21
N PRO A 197 -8.82 0.29 8.26
CA PRO A 197 -9.20 1.24 7.21
C PRO A 197 -9.79 2.50 7.83
N LEU A 198 -9.37 3.67 7.32
CA LEU A 198 -9.84 4.97 7.78
C LEU A 198 -11.21 5.33 7.18
N PHE A 199 -11.49 4.84 5.97
CA PHE A 199 -12.74 5.06 5.26
C PHE A 199 -13.38 3.71 4.93
N LEU A 200 -14.36 3.30 5.72
CA LEU A 200 -15.31 2.22 5.45
C LEU A 200 -16.72 2.66 5.89
#